data_AF-A0A165DUW2-F1
#
_entry.id   AF-A0A165DUW2-F1
#
_cell.length_a   1.000
_cell.length_b   1.000
_cell.length_c   1.000
_cell.angle_alpha   90.00
_cell.angle_beta   90.00
_cell.angle_gamma   90.00
#
_symmetry.space_group_name_H-M   'P 1'
#
loop_
_entity.id
_entity.type
_entity.pdbx_description
1 polymer ?
#
loop_
_entity_poly.entity_id
_entity_poly.type
_entity_poly.pdbx_seq_one_letter_code
_entity_poly.pdbx_strand_id
1 'polypeptide(L)'
;AVKPGGSLFAAGLWDPAKDSLATIRHVHHLTRNPQEFRDIISAADFVEFFGEATPHPKRERQNVFGADDELKNAPKGVDKKHKDIDLLRLRSFAVIHRFLDSEVLAPNFRETLAHIVGVVRPFVHRLNDMVSLPPDDDDDDGDDDE
;
A
#
# COMPACT_ATOMS: atom_id res chain seq x y z
N ALA A 1 -5.52 0.66 -30.77
CA ALA A 1 -5.61 -0.81 -30.65
C ALA A 1 -5.17 -1.20 -29.25
N VAL A 2 -5.87 -2.12 -28.58
CA VAL A 2 -5.48 -2.67 -27.28
C VAL A 2 -4.27 -3.58 -27.48
N LYS A 3 -3.26 -3.49 -26.61
CA LYS A 3 -2.14 -4.44 -26.61
C LYS A 3 -2.60 -5.74 -25.93
N PRO A 4 -2.50 -6.91 -26.59
CA PRO A 4 -2.97 -8.15 -26.01
C PRO A 4 -2.37 -8.43 -24.64
N GLY A 5 -3.22 -8.66 -23.64
CA GLY A 5 -2.85 -8.99 -22.25
C GLY A 5 -2.08 -7.89 -21.50
N GLY A 6 -2.06 -6.67 -22.02
CA GLY A 6 -1.28 -5.56 -21.46
C GLY A 6 -2.06 -4.57 -20.60
N SER A 7 -3.36 -4.80 -20.41
CA SER A 7 -4.26 -3.83 -19.78
C SER A 7 -4.26 -3.98 -18.26
N LEU A 8 -4.05 -2.88 -17.55
CA LEU A 8 -4.04 -2.86 -16.08
C LEU A 8 -4.56 -1.53 -15.54
N PHE A 9 -5.14 -1.60 -14.35
CA PHE A 9 -5.37 -0.48 -13.46
C PHE A 9 -4.36 -0.54 -12.31
N ALA A 10 -3.84 0.60 -11.91
CA ALA A 10 -2.89 0.69 -10.81
C ALA A 10 -3.14 1.96 -10.01
N ALA A 11 -3.04 1.87 -8.68
CA ALA A 11 -3.16 3.02 -7.79
C ALA A 11 -2.27 2.87 -6.55
N GLY A 12 -1.84 4.00 -6.00
CA GLY A 12 -1.07 4.06 -4.76
C GLY A 12 0.22 4.86 -4.90
N LEU A 13 1.20 4.49 -4.07
CA LEU A 13 2.49 5.16 -3.94
C LEU A 13 3.61 4.19 -4.31
N TRP A 14 4.33 4.50 -5.38
CA TRP A 14 5.47 3.73 -5.86
C TRP A 14 6.77 4.39 -5.45
N ASP A 15 7.64 3.61 -4.81
CA ASP A 15 8.98 4.03 -4.40
C ASP A 15 9.04 5.51 -3.95
N PRO A 16 8.26 5.88 -2.91
CA PRO A 16 8.26 7.26 -2.43
C PRO A 16 9.64 7.68 -1.93
N ALA A 17 9.86 8.99 -1.90
CA ALA A 17 11.07 9.57 -1.32
C ALA A 17 11.30 9.03 0.10
N LYS A 18 12.58 8.91 0.49
CA LYS A 18 13.01 8.33 1.76
C LYS A 18 12.28 8.96 2.95
N ASP A 19 12.06 10.27 2.92
CA ASP A 19 11.40 11.01 4.01
C ASP A 19 9.91 10.65 4.10
N SER A 20 9.19 10.61 2.98
CA SER A 20 7.79 10.16 2.96
C SER A 20 7.64 8.71 3.42
N LEU A 21 8.60 7.84 3.05
CA LEU A 21 8.61 6.45 3.51
C LEU A 21 8.91 6.34 5.00
N ALA A 22 9.76 7.22 5.54
CA ALA A 22 10.01 7.34 6.97
C ALA A 22 8.75 7.81 7.70
N THR A 23 8.05 8.85 7.21
CA THR A 23 6.77 9.32 7.76
C THR A 23 5.72 8.21 7.74
N ILE A 24 5.55 7.49 6.63
CA ILE A 24 4.59 6.37 6.56
C ILE A 24 4.92 5.30 7.60
N ARG A 25 6.19 4.89 7.71
CA ARG A 25 6.63 3.90 8.70
C ARG A 25 6.46 4.40 10.13
N HIS A 26 6.75 5.68 10.37
CA HIS A 26 6.60 6.32 11.66
C HIS A 26 5.13 6.41 12.06
N VAL A 27 4.24 6.82 11.16
CA VAL A 27 2.79 6.78 11.36
C VAL A 27 2.34 5.35 11.66
N HIS A 28 2.75 4.34 10.89
CA HIS A 28 2.39 2.95 11.18
C HIS A 28 2.99 2.39 12.48
N HIS A 29 4.12 2.91 12.92
CA HIS A 29 4.82 2.48 14.13
C HIS A 29 4.27 3.14 15.40
N LEU A 30 4.07 4.46 15.37
CA LEU A 30 3.63 5.26 16.51
C LEU A 30 2.12 5.39 16.62
N THR A 31 1.41 5.60 15.50
CA THR A 31 -0.04 5.77 15.59
C THR A 31 -0.67 4.43 15.94
N ARG A 32 -1.45 4.41 17.03
CA ARG A 32 -2.20 3.23 17.48
C ARG A 32 -3.28 2.78 16.49
N ASN A 33 -3.33 3.30 15.25
CA ASN A 33 -4.38 3.05 14.29
C ASN A 33 -3.91 2.52 12.90
N PRO A 34 -3.00 1.53 12.81
CA PRO A 34 -2.80 0.77 11.57
C PRO A 34 -4.05 0.00 11.15
N GLN A 35 -5.01 -0.14 12.07
CA GLN A 35 -6.28 -0.83 11.86
C GLN A 35 -7.09 -0.19 10.73
N GLU A 36 -7.18 1.14 10.67
CA GLU A 36 -7.92 1.82 9.59
C GLU A 36 -7.35 1.49 8.20
N PHE A 37 -6.03 1.49 8.06
CA PHE A 37 -5.39 1.09 6.80
C PHE A 37 -5.66 -0.38 6.49
N ARG A 38 -5.56 -1.26 7.49
CA ARG A 38 -5.89 -2.69 7.35
C ARG A 38 -7.35 -2.92 6.99
N ASP A 39 -8.28 -2.15 7.56
CA ASP A 39 -9.71 -2.23 7.29
C ASP A 39 -10.00 -1.86 5.84
N ILE A 40 -9.35 -0.81 5.32
CA ILE A 40 -9.47 -0.42 3.91
C ILE A 40 -8.97 -1.53 2.99
N ILE A 41 -7.75 -2.04 3.21
CA ILE A 41 -7.17 -3.06 2.32
C ILE A 41 -7.82 -4.45 2.47
N SER A 42 -8.56 -4.68 3.57
CA SER A 42 -9.29 -5.93 3.84
C SER A 42 -10.79 -5.82 3.56
N ALA A 43 -11.27 -4.67 3.08
CA ALA A 43 -12.66 -4.49 2.70
C ALA A 43 -13.04 -5.46 1.58
N ALA A 44 -14.25 -6.02 1.62
CA ALA A 44 -14.68 -7.08 0.69
C ALA A 44 -14.49 -6.67 -0.78
N ASP A 45 -14.97 -5.48 -1.16
CA ASP A 45 -14.84 -4.96 -2.52
C ASP A 45 -13.37 -4.71 -2.90
N PHE A 46 -12.54 -4.31 -1.94
CA PHE A 46 -11.11 -4.11 -2.17
C PHE A 46 -10.39 -5.43 -2.44
N VAL A 47 -10.69 -6.44 -1.63
CA VAL A 47 -10.16 -7.80 -1.77
C VAL A 47 -10.65 -8.46 -3.07
N GLU A 48 -11.88 -8.17 -3.51
CA GLU A 48 -12.41 -8.65 -4.80
C GLU A 48 -11.52 -8.20 -5.97
N PHE A 49 -11.09 -6.94 -5.98
CA PHE A 49 -10.28 -6.40 -7.08
C PHE A 49 -8.77 -6.61 -6.93
N PHE A 50 -8.24 -6.58 -5.71
CA PHE A 50 -6.80 -6.53 -5.45
C PHE A 50 -6.26 -7.75 -4.69
N GLY A 51 -7.15 -8.63 -4.22
CA GLY A 51 -6.81 -9.84 -3.47
C GLY A 51 -6.64 -9.62 -1.96
N GLU A 52 -6.47 -10.72 -1.24
CA GLU A 52 -6.35 -10.74 0.22
C GLU A 52 -5.24 -9.83 0.74
N ALA A 53 -5.49 -9.18 1.88
CA ALA A 53 -4.53 -8.30 2.57
C ALA A 53 -3.40 -9.08 3.28
N THR A 54 -2.82 -10.06 2.59
CA THR A 54 -1.75 -10.91 3.10
C THR A 54 -0.68 -11.14 2.02
N PRO A 55 0.59 -11.36 2.40
CA PRO A 55 1.63 -11.73 1.44
C PRO A 55 1.32 -13.03 0.70
N HIS A 56 1.40 -13.01 -0.63
CA HIS A 56 1.20 -14.20 -1.44
C HIS A 56 2.37 -15.19 -1.28
N PRO A 57 2.13 -16.52 -1.15
CA PRO A 57 3.19 -17.52 -0.94
C PRO A 57 4.22 -17.58 -2.08
N LYS A 58 3.84 -17.19 -3.29
CA LYS A 58 4.75 -17.13 -4.45
C LYS A 58 5.51 -15.81 -4.59
N ARG A 59 5.37 -14.87 -3.64
CA ARG A 59 5.90 -13.50 -3.71
C ARG A 59 5.43 -12.74 -4.96
N GLU A 60 4.23 -13.06 -5.42
CA GLU A 60 3.56 -12.30 -6.48
C GLU A 60 2.83 -11.13 -5.82
N ARG A 61 2.64 -10.02 -6.57
CA ARG A 61 1.90 -8.88 -6.03
C ARG A 61 0.47 -9.29 -5.72
N GLN A 62 0.08 -9.12 -4.47
CA GLN A 62 -1.28 -9.31 -3.97
C GLN A 62 -1.56 -8.18 -3.00
N ASN A 63 -2.67 -7.48 -3.22
CA ASN A 63 -2.99 -6.28 -2.47
C ASN A 63 -1.79 -5.31 -2.55
N VAL A 64 -1.33 -4.76 -1.42
CA VAL A 64 -0.12 -3.94 -1.32
C VAL A 64 1.19 -4.73 -1.19
N PHE A 65 1.14 -6.06 -1.04
CA PHE A 65 2.28 -6.93 -0.74
C PHE A 65 2.89 -7.56 -2.00
N GLY A 66 4.10 -8.11 -1.87
CA GLY A 66 4.72 -8.91 -2.94
C GLY A 66 5.30 -8.05 -4.07
N ALA A 67 5.62 -6.79 -3.78
CA ALA A 67 6.38 -5.94 -4.67
C ALA A 67 7.88 -6.29 -4.59
N ASP A 68 8.61 -6.19 -5.71
CA ASP A 68 10.03 -6.59 -5.79
C ASP A 68 10.95 -5.73 -4.90
N ASP A 69 10.51 -4.51 -4.56
CA ASP A 69 11.18 -3.55 -3.71
C ASP A 69 10.96 -3.79 -2.20
N GLU A 70 10.10 -4.73 -1.82
CA GLU A 70 9.83 -5.07 -0.43
C GLU A 70 11.10 -5.51 0.33
N LEU A 71 11.24 -5.07 1.57
CA LEU A 71 12.39 -5.40 2.41
C LEU A 71 12.39 -6.89 2.81
N LYS A 72 13.55 -7.54 2.66
CA LYS A 72 13.78 -8.91 3.13
C LYS A 72 13.90 -9.03 4.66
N ASN A 73 14.18 -7.92 5.34
CA ASN A 73 14.36 -7.85 6.79
C ASN A 73 13.54 -6.69 7.36
N ALA A 74 13.32 -6.71 8.68
CA ALA A 74 12.74 -5.57 9.39
C ALA A 74 13.53 -4.27 9.11
N PRO A 75 12.86 -3.11 8.99
CA PRO A 75 13.53 -1.82 8.98
C PRO A 75 14.39 -1.62 10.23
N LYS A 76 15.43 -0.77 10.12
CA LYS A 76 16.30 -0.44 11.27
C LYS A 76 15.44 0.15 12.40
N GLY A 77 15.60 -0.36 13.63
CA GLY A 77 14.88 0.13 14.81
C GLY A 77 13.53 -0.55 15.09
N VAL A 78 13.04 -1.44 14.21
CA VAL A 78 11.76 -2.14 14.40
C VAL A 78 12.00 -3.58 14.86
N ASP A 79 11.29 -4.03 15.90
CA ASP A 79 11.31 -5.44 16.32
C ASP A 79 10.79 -6.34 15.19
N LYS A 80 11.50 -7.43 14.91
CA LYS A 80 11.08 -8.46 13.95
C LYS A 80 9.73 -9.10 14.30
N LYS A 81 9.30 -9.02 15.56
CA LYS A 81 8.01 -9.53 16.07
C LYS A 81 6.92 -8.46 16.12
N HIS A 82 7.15 -7.28 15.54
CA HIS A 82 6.12 -6.25 15.47
C HIS A 82 4.88 -6.78 14.73
N LYS A 83 3.68 -6.52 15.28
CA LYS A 83 2.40 -7.01 14.71
C LYS A 83 2.18 -6.60 13.26
N ASP A 84 2.68 -5.42 12.89
CA ASP A 84 2.56 -4.83 11.55
C ASP A 84 3.87 -4.87 10.76
N ILE A 85 4.71 -5.87 11.02
CA ILE A 85 6.03 -5.98 10.37
C ILE A 85 5.94 -6.19 8.85
N ASP A 86 4.90 -6.87 8.38
CA ASP A 86 4.53 -6.98 6.96
C ASP A 86 4.30 -5.58 6.35
N LEU A 87 3.53 -4.75 7.06
CA LEU A 87 3.34 -3.30 6.91
C LEU A 87 4.63 -2.56 6.59
N LEU A 88 5.52 -2.63 7.56
CA LEU A 88 6.71 -1.81 7.68
C LEU A 88 7.80 -2.19 6.67
N ARG A 89 7.74 -3.42 6.13
CA ARG A 89 8.68 -3.92 5.13
C ARG A 89 8.39 -3.41 3.72
N LEU A 90 7.18 -2.90 3.48
CA LEU A 90 6.82 -2.29 2.21
C LEU A 90 7.69 -1.07 1.92
N ARG A 91 7.94 -0.84 0.63
CA ARG A 91 8.50 0.42 0.11
C ARG A 91 7.47 1.08 -0.79
N SER A 92 6.88 0.31 -1.69
CA SER A 92 5.70 0.72 -2.44
C SER A 92 4.41 0.30 -1.73
N PHE A 93 3.50 1.23 -1.55
CA PHE A 93 2.13 1.00 -1.08
C PHE A 93 1.19 1.15 -2.27
N ALA A 94 1.13 0.13 -3.12
CA ALA A 94 0.42 0.23 -4.39
C ALA A 94 -0.24 -1.08 -4.79
N VAL A 95 -1.41 -0.97 -5.41
CA VAL A 95 -2.21 -2.10 -5.89
C VAL A 95 -2.28 -2.11 -7.41
N ILE A 96 -2.44 -3.31 -7.98
CA ILE A 96 -2.57 -3.52 -9.42
C ILE A 96 -3.72 -4.48 -9.65
N HIS A 97 -4.63 -4.10 -10.55
CA HIS A 97 -5.67 -4.97 -11.09
C HIS A 97 -5.40 -5.16 -12.59
N ARG A 98 -5.36 -6.41 -13.07
CA ARG A 98 -5.09 -6.72 -14.48
C ARG A 98 -6.40 -7.09 -15.16
N PHE A 99 -6.65 -6.52 -16.33
CA PHE A 99 -7.83 -6.81 -17.13
C PHE A 99 -7.50 -7.77 -18.26
N LEU A 100 -8.46 -8.64 -18.57
CA LEU A 100 -8.50 -9.37 -19.82
C LEU A 100 -8.90 -8.41 -20.96
N ASP A 101 -8.39 -8.67 -22.17
CA ASP A 101 -8.73 -7.84 -23.33
C ASP A 101 -10.24 -7.84 -23.61
N SER A 102 -10.93 -8.94 -23.31
CA SER A 102 -12.39 -9.05 -23.41
C SER A 102 -13.13 -8.11 -22.46
N GLU A 103 -12.59 -7.87 -21.25
CA GLU A 103 -13.19 -6.96 -20.28
C GLU A 103 -13.01 -5.51 -20.71
N VAL A 104 -11.84 -5.17 -21.24
CA VAL A 104 -11.54 -3.81 -21.73
C VAL A 104 -12.38 -3.43 -22.94
N LEU A 105 -12.67 -4.41 -23.81
CA LEU A 105 -13.49 -4.22 -25.01
C LEU A 105 -14.99 -4.32 -24.72
N ALA A 106 -15.40 -4.66 -23.50
CA ALA A 106 -16.79 -4.77 -23.13
C ALA A 106 -17.47 -3.38 -23.11
N PRO A 107 -18.75 -3.29 -23.50
CA PRO A 107 -19.46 -2.00 -23.55
C PRO A 107 -19.59 -1.33 -22.18
N ASN A 108 -19.57 -2.11 -21.09
CA ASN A 108 -19.67 -1.66 -19.71
C ASN A 108 -18.30 -1.42 -19.04
N PHE A 109 -17.18 -1.52 -19.77
CA PHE A 109 -15.84 -1.38 -19.18
C PHE A 109 -15.66 -0.06 -18.39
N ARG A 110 -16.28 1.03 -18.88
CA ARG A 110 -16.24 2.33 -18.20
C ARG A 110 -16.90 2.29 -16.81
N GLU A 111 -17.96 1.52 -16.65
CA GLU A 111 -18.66 1.34 -15.38
C GLU A 111 -17.81 0.48 -14.43
N THR A 112 -17.22 -0.61 -14.93
CA THR A 112 -16.26 -1.42 -14.18
C THR A 112 -15.08 -0.58 -13.68
N LEU A 113 -14.50 0.25 -14.55
CA LEU A 113 -13.39 1.12 -14.18
C LEU A 113 -13.82 2.17 -13.14
N ALA A 114 -15.00 2.77 -13.30
CA ALA A 114 -15.54 3.71 -12.32
C ALA A 114 -15.77 3.05 -10.95
N HIS A 115 -16.23 1.80 -10.93
CA HIS A 115 -16.38 1.02 -9.71
C HIS A 115 -15.03 0.78 -9.03
N ILE A 116 -14.02 0.31 -9.75
CA ILE A 116 -12.66 0.10 -9.21
C ILE A 116 -12.09 1.41 -8.65
N VAL A 117 -12.27 2.54 -9.35
CA VAL A 117 -11.84 3.86 -8.86
C VAL A 117 -12.57 4.23 -7.56
N GLY A 118 -13.86 3.92 -7.45
CA GLY A 118 -14.64 4.13 -6.21
C GLY A 118 -14.08 3.31 -5.04
N VAL A 119 -13.76 2.04 -5.28
CA VAL A 119 -13.22 1.12 -4.25
C VAL A 119 -11.82 1.53 -3.80
N VAL A 120 -10.95 1.96 -4.71
CA VAL A 120 -9.56 2.32 -4.38
C VAL A 120 -9.41 3.73 -3.82
N ARG A 121 -10.45 4.57 -3.93
CA ARG A 121 -10.41 5.97 -3.49
C ARG A 121 -10.05 6.14 -2.01
N PRO A 122 -10.66 5.42 -1.04
CA PRO A 122 -10.30 5.52 0.37
C PRO A 122 -8.83 5.17 0.64
N PHE A 123 -8.30 4.16 -0.07
CA PHE A 123 -6.90 3.76 0.01
C PHE A 123 -5.96 4.90 -0.41
N VAL A 124 -6.22 5.53 -1.57
CA VAL A 124 -5.39 6.64 -2.06
C VAL A 124 -5.46 7.85 -1.12
N HIS A 125 -6.65 8.19 -0.61
CA HIS A 125 -6.77 9.27 0.38
C HIS A 125 -5.97 8.98 1.64
N ARG A 126 -6.07 7.77 2.19
CA ARG A 126 -5.31 7.42 3.39
C ARG A 126 -3.80 7.51 3.17
N LEU A 127 -3.30 7.07 2.01
CA LEU A 127 -1.89 7.23 1.66
C LEU A 127 -1.48 8.71 1.60
N ASN A 128 -2.30 9.55 0.98
CA ASN A 128 -2.05 11.00 0.88
C ASN A 128 -2.03 11.66 2.27
N ASP A 129 -2.94 11.26 3.16
CA ASP A 129 -2.97 11.75 4.54
C ASP A 129 -1.69 11.35 5.30
N MET A 130 -1.22 10.11 5.13
CA MET A 130 0.00 9.64 5.79
C MET A 130 1.26 10.36 5.33
N VAL A 131 1.36 10.79 4.07
CA VAL A 131 2.54 11.52 3.56
C VAL A 131 2.46 13.02 3.76
N SER A 132 1.27 13.57 4.04
CA SER A 132 1.04 15.01 4.20
C SER A 132 1.15 15.46 5.66
N LEU A 133 1.16 14.53 6.61
CA LEU A 133 1.48 14.84 8.00
C LEU A 133 2.96 15.19 8.11
N PRO A 134 3.34 16.34 8.72
CA PRO A 134 4.73 16.58 9.06
C PRO A 134 5.19 15.45 10.00
N PRO A 135 6.45 14.97 9.88
CA PRO A 135 6.99 14.14 10.94
C PRO A 135 6.86 14.95 12.24
N ASP A 136 6.24 14.35 13.27
CA ASP A 136 6.38 14.91 14.60
C ASP A 136 7.89 14.89 14.89
N ASP A 137 8.49 16.07 15.05
CA ASP A 137 9.89 16.26 15.46
C ASP A 137 10.05 15.79 16.93
N ASP A 138 9.81 14.52 17.19
CA ASP A 138 10.20 13.84 18.43
C ASP A 138 11.60 13.19 18.25
N ASP A 139 12.52 13.93 17.62
CA ASP A 139 13.94 13.80 17.90
C ASP A 139 14.24 14.63 19.18
N ASP A 140 13.64 14.25 20.31
CA ASP A 140 14.19 14.54 21.63
C ASP A 140 15.18 13.42 21.95
N ASP A 141 16.25 13.34 21.14
CA ASP A 141 17.52 12.81 21.62
C ASP A 141 18.03 13.84 22.64
N GLY A 142 17.50 13.73 23.86
CA GLY A 142 18.10 14.29 25.06
C GLY A 142 19.47 13.67 25.20
N ASP A 143 20.47 14.34 24.62
CA ASP A 143 21.89 14.12 24.85
C ASP A 143 22.18 14.56 26.29
N ASP A 144 21.82 13.70 27.23
CA ASP A 144 22.27 13.70 28.61
C ASP A 144 23.36 12.62 28.67
N ASP A 145 24.63 13.03 28.56
CA ASP A 145 25.76 12.44 29.27
C ASP A 145 27.08 13.20 28.94
N GLU A 146 27.52 14.01 29.92
CA GLU A 146 28.86 14.59 30.23
C GLU A 146 29.63 15.49 29.22
#